data_AF-A0A251STI1-F1
#
_entry.id   AF-A0A251STI1-F1
#
_cell.length_a   1.000
_cell.length_b   1.000
_cell.length_c   1.000
_cell.angle_alpha   90.00
_cell.angle_beta   90.00
_cell.angle_gamma   90.00
#
_symmetry.space_group_name_H-M   'P 1'
#
loop_
_entity.id
_entity.type
_entity.pdbx_description
1 polymer ?
#
loop_
_entity_poly.entity_id
_entity_poly.type
_entity_poly.pdbx_seq_one_letter_code
_entity_poly.pdbx_strand_id
1 'polypeptide(L)'
;MGPVGVAMFDTHTLIISAKNVEQWDDSVDTLLVNRDGEEVTVPFDGEAEWKTDTGVRQVAVERTDDTNAVKVTVGGLVSIHMKAFL
;
A
#
# COMPACT_ATOMS: atom_id res chain seq x y z
N MET A 1 2.78 15.45 -4.85
CA MET A 1 2.05 14.39 -5.60
C MET A 1 0.88 13.92 -4.76
N GLY A 2 -0.27 13.64 -5.40
CA GLY A 2 -1.51 13.22 -4.71
C GLY A 2 -1.53 11.72 -4.35
N PRO A 3 -2.62 11.22 -3.74
CA PRO A 3 -2.80 9.79 -3.50
C PRO A 3 -2.72 9.01 -4.81
N VAL A 4 -2.01 7.87 -4.79
CA VAL A 4 -1.82 6.99 -5.95
C VAL A 4 -2.96 5.98 -6.05
N GLY A 5 -3.58 5.62 -4.92
CA GLY A 5 -4.77 4.77 -4.87
C GLY A 5 -5.52 4.88 -3.53
N VAL A 6 -6.82 4.63 -3.56
CA VAL A 6 -7.69 4.60 -2.37
C VAL A 6 -8.61 3.39 -2.46
N ALA A 7 -8.69 2.60 -1.39
CA ALA A 7 -9.67 1.55 -1.21
C ALA A 7 -10.52 1.87 0.03
N MET A 8 -11.82 2.05 -0.17
CA MET A 8 -12.80 2.16 0.91
C MET A 8 -13.54 0.84 1.04
N PHE A 9 -13.61 0.29 2.24
CA PHE A 9 -14.25 -0.99 2.52
C PHE A 9 -14.84 -1.00 3.92
N ASP A 10 -16.07 -1.47 4.06
CA ASP A 10 -16.81 -1.47 5.32
C ASP A 10 -16.79 -0.07 5.98
N THR A 11 -16.09 0.10 7.11
CA THR A 11 -15.88 1.39 7.80
C THR A 11 -14.44 1.91 7.71
N HIS A 12 -13.60 1.27 6.89
CA HIS A 12 -12.17 1.52 6.81
C HIS A 12 -11.77 2.17 5.49
N THR A 13 -10.66 2.90 5.53
CA THR A 13 -9.99 3.42 4.33
C THR A 13 -8.52 3.01 4.34
N LEU A 14 -8.04 2.51 3.21
CA LEU A 14 -6.63 2.28 2.94
C LEU A 14 -6.19 3.19 1.80
N ILE A 15 -5.19 4.03 2.05
CA ILE A 15 -4.65 5.00 1.10
C ILE A 15 -3.21 4.62 0.80
N ILE A 16 -2.90 4.49 -0.49
CA ILE A 16 -1.54 4.32 -0.98
C ILE A 16 -1.17 5.63 -1.66
N SER A 17 -0.11 6.27 -1.18
CA SER A 17 0.38 7.54 -1.70
C SER A 17 1.89 7.48 -1.92
N ALA A 18 2.44 8.55 -2.46
CA ALA A 18 3.88 8.72 -2.61
C ALA A 18 4.38 9.85 -1.73
N LYS A 19 5.57 9.68 -1.14
CA LYS A 19 6.32 10.76 -0.49
C LYS A 19 6.51 11.92 -1.46
N ASN A 20 6.45 13.13 -0.94
CA ASN A 20 6.86 14.30 -1.69
C ASN A 20 8.40 14.35 -1.72
N VAL A 21 9.00 14.12 -2.88
CA VAL A 21 10.44 14.12 -3.11
C VAL A 21 10.82 15.18 -4.13
N GLU A 22 11.99 15.81 -3.96
CA GLU A 22 12.47 16.88 -4.86
C GLU A 22 12.84 16.34 -6.24
N GLN A 23 13.49 15.17 -6.26
CA GLN A 23 13.81 14.41 -7.47
C GLN A 23 13.35 12.98 -7.23
N TRP A 24 12.68 12.44 -8.24
CA TRP A 24 12.30 11.05 -8.24
C TRP A 24 13.45 10.15 -8.70
N ASP A 25 13.56 9.01 -8.03
CA ASP A 25 14.50 7.95 -8.31
C ASP A 25 13.78 6.61 -8.09
N ASP A 26 13.55 5.86 -9.17
CA ASP A 26 12.83 4.59 -9.10
C ASP A 26 13.58 3.54 -8.27
N SER A 27 14.87 3.73 -8.00
CA SER A 27 15.65 2.86 -7.09
C SER A 27 15.39 3.13 -5.61
N VAL A 28 14.60 4.15 -5.27
CA VAL A 28 14.23 4.50 -3.89
C VAL A 28 12.73 4.28 -3.70
N ASP A 29 12.34 3.50 -2.68
CA ASP A 29 10.93 3.35 -2.34
C ASP A 29 10.37 4.63 -1.72
N THR A 30 9.32 5.13 -2.35
CA THR A 30 8.63 6.36 -1.94
C THR A 30 7.18 6.11 -1.56
N LEU A 31 6.68 4.87 -1.64
CA LEU A 31 5.30 4.56 -1.29
C LEU A 31 5.06 4.71 0.22
N LEU A 32 3.90 5.30 0.54
CA LEU A 32 3.34 5.36 1.87
C LEU A 32 2.02 4.61 1.87
N VAL A 33 1.78 3.84 2.93
CA VAL A 33 0.52 3.14 3.15
C VAL A 33 -0.08 3.68 4.43
N ASN A 34 -1.33 4.13 4.34
CA ASN A 34 -2.07 4.68 5.46
C ASN A 34 -3.40 3.95 5.62
N ARG A 35 -3.69 3.47 6.83
CA ARG A 35 -4.95 2.86 7.21
C ARG A 35 -5.63 3.78 8.23
N ASP A 36 -6.84 4.22 7.92
CA ASP A 36 -7.69 4.97 8.84
C ASP A 36 -7.02 6.23 9.45
N GLY A 37 -6.09 6.85 8.70
CA GLY A 37 -5.33 8.01 9.15
C GLY A 37 -3.95 7.67 9.73
N GLU A 38 -3.64 6.39 10.00
CA GLU A 38 -2.36 5.94 10.56
C GLU A 38 -1.46 5.32 9.49
N GLU A 39 -0.21 5.77 9.42
CA GLU A 39 0.79 5.16 8.53
C GLU A 39 1.15 3.74 9.01
N VAL A 40 1.21 2.80 8.07
CA VAL A 40 1.62 1.42 8.34
C VAL A 40 2.88 1.08 7.56
N THR A 41 3.79 0.36 8.20
CA THR A 41 5.03 -0.10 7.56
C THR A 41 4.78 -1.42 6.84
N VAL A 42 4.99 -1.42 5.53
CA VAL A 42 5.08 -2.65 4.73
C VAL A 42 6.55 -3.07 4.66
N PRO A 43 6.93 -4.20 5.29
CA PRO A 43 8.32 -4.64 5.32
C PRO A 43 8.81 -5.01 3.91
N PHE A 44 10.12 -4.91 3.70
CA PHE A 44 10.80 -5.40 2.50
C PHE A 44 11.44 -6.78 2.70
N ASP A 45 11.57 -7.20 3.95
CA ASP A 45 12.16 -8.46 4.37
C ASP A 45 11.10 -9.45 4.88
N GLY A 46 11.50 -10.71 5.07
CA GLY A 46 10.60 -11.77 5.52
C GLY A 46 9.50 -12.07 4.49
N GLU A 47 8.22 -11.99 4.91
CA GLU A 47 7.07 -12.17 4.00
C GLU A 47 6.83 -10.94 3.10
N ALA A 48 7.57 -9.83 3.30
CA ALA A 48 7.45 -8.57 2.56
C ALA A 48 6.00 -8.04 2.48
N GLU A 49 5.26 -8.24 3.57
CA GLU A 49 3.82 -8.03 3.62
C GLU A 49 3.38 -7.46 4.97
N TRP A 50 2.43 -6.53 4.90
CA TRP A 50 1.64 -6.10 6.04
C TRP A 50 0.24 -6.70 5.96
N LYS A 51 -0.27 -7.22 7.07
CA LYS A 51 -1.58 -7.89 7.16
C LYS A 51 -2.36 -7.41 8.38
N THR A 52 -3.68 -7.38 8.26
CA THR A 52 -4.59 -7.12 9.38
C THR A 52 -5.94 -7.81 9.15
N ASP A 53 -6.67 -8.04 10.23
CA ASP A 53 -8.04 -8.56 10.21
C ASP A 53 -8.98 -7.49 10.78
N THR A 54 -10.09 -7.21 10.10
CA THR A 54 -11.10 -6.23 10.55
C THR A 54 -12.25 -6.86 11.33
N GLY A 55 -12.23 -8.18 11.54
CA GLY A 55 -13.35 -9.02 11.99
C GLY A 55 -14.32 -9.39 10.86
N VAL A 56 -14.27 -8.68 9.73
CA VAL A 56 -15.09 -8.95 8.53
C VAL A 56 -14.22 -9.49 7.40
N ARG A 57 -13.01 -8.97 7.26
CA ARG A 57 -12.10 -9.27 6.15
C ARG A 57 -10.66 -9.30 6.61
N GLN A 58 -9.86 -10.15 5.99
CA GLN A 58 -8.42 -10.00 5.96
C GLN A 58 -8.04 -8.93 4.93
N VAL A 59 -7.15 -8.02 5.31
CA VAL A 59 -6.58 -6.99 4.46
C VAL A 59 -5.07 -7.17 4.45
N ALA A 60 -4.47 -7.11 3.26
CA ALA A 60 -3.03 -7.26 3.10
C ALA A 60 -2.48 -6.26 2.09
N VAL A 61 -1.25 -5.81 2.33
CA VAL A 61 -0.43 -5.05 1.39
C VAL A 61 0.92 -5.74 1.29
N GLU A 62 1.23 -6.26 0.10
CA GLU A 62 2.43 -7.03 -0.20
C GLU A 62 3.33 -6.24 -1.15
N ARG A 63 4.64 -6.23 -0.91
CA ARG A 63 5.61 -5.72 -1.89
C ARG A 63 5.68 -6.69 -3.08
N THR A 64 5.60 -6.14 -4.29
CA THR A 64 5.64 -6.96 -5.52
C THR A 64 6.88 -6.70 -6.38
N ASP A 65 7.75 -5.81 -5.92
CA ASP A 65 9.02 -5.43 -6.54
C ASP A 65 9.93 -4.82 -5.46
N ASP A 66 11.20 -4.59 -5.80
CA ASP A 66 12.20 -4.03 -4.88
C ASP A 66 11.85 -2.62 -4.40
N THR A 67 11.13 -1.85 -5.22
CA THR A 67 10.67 -0.49 -4.91
C THR A 67 9.32 -0.20 -5.57
N ASN A 68 8.57 0.72 -4.98
CA ASN A 68 7.46 1.42 -5.61
C ASN A 68 6.32 0.54 -6.19
N ALA A 69 6.24 -0.73 -5.80
CA ALA A 69 5.21 -1.66 -6.24
C ALA A 69 4.59 -2.45 -5.10
N VAL A 70 3.26 -2.46 -5.04
CA VAL A 70 2.49 -3.19 -4.04
C VAL A 70 1.28 -3.89 -4.64
N LYS A 71 0.87 -4.99 -4.00
CA LYS A 71 -0.44 -5.59 -4.18
C LYS A 71 -1.26 -5.38 -2.94
N VAL A 72 -2.40 -4.73 -3.10
CA VAL A 72 -3.42 -4.57 -2.06
C VAL A 72 -4.46 -5.67 -2.23
N THR A 73 -4.77 -6.39 -1.17
CA THR A 73 -5.86 -7.37 -1.14
C THR A 73 -6.83 -7.03 -0.01
N VAL A 74 -8.10 -6.85 -0.36
CA VAL A 74 -9.22 -6.76 0.59
C VAL A 74 -10.09 -7.99 0.38
N GLY A 75 -10.09 -8.88 1.37
CA GLY A 75 -10.76 -10.19 1.30
C GLY A 75 -12.19 -10.10 0.79
N GLY A 76 -12.48 -10.86 -0.27
CA GLY A 76 -13.81 -10.92 -0.88
C GLY A 76 -14.30 -9.61 -1.54
N LEU A 77 -13.42 -8.62 -1.75
CA LEU A 77 -13.79 -7.36 -2.39
C LEU A 77 -12.95 -7.05 -3.63
N VAL A 78 -11.64 -6.89 -3.45
CA VAL A 78 -10.76 -6.40 -4.50
C VAL A 78 -9.34 -6.87 -4.28
N SER A 79 -8.63 -7.09 -5.38
CA SER A 79 -7.17 -7.19 -5.40
C SER A 79 -6.66 -6.18 -6.42
N ILE A 80 -5.77 -5.29 -5.98
CA ILE A 80 -5.25 -4.17 -6.78
C ILE A 80 -3.74 -4.29 -6.83
N HIS A 81 -3.18 -4.39 -8.03
CA HIS A 81 -1.74 -4.24 -8.24
C HIS A 81 -1.46 -2.79 -8.59
N MET A 82 -0.53 -2.20 -7.85
CA MET A 82 -0.10 -0.83 -8.03
C MET A 82 1.39 -0.80 -8.23
N LYS A 83 1.83 -0.05 -9.24
CA LYS A 83 3.23 0.31 -9.41
C LYS A 83 3.30 1.78 -9.77
N ALA A 84 4.04 2.53 -8.97
CA ALA A 84 4.42 3.89 -9.33
C ALA A 84 5.64 3.80 -10.25
N PHE A 85 5.57 4.54 -11.35
CA PHE A 85 6.64 4.67 -12.32
C PHE A 85 6.81 6.16 -12.63
N LEU A 86 7.99 6.49 -13.13
CA LEU A 86 8.21 7.61 -14.04
C LEU A 86 8.54 7.12 -15.44
#